data_AF-A0A645F484-F1
#
_entry.id   AF-A0A645F484-F1
#
_cell.length_a   1.000
_cell.length_b   1.000
_cell.length_c   1.000
_cell.angle_alpha   90.00
_cell.angle_beta   90.00
_cell.angle_gamma   90.00
#
_symmetry.space_group_name_H-M   'P 1'
#
loop_
_entity.id
_entity.type
_entity.pdbx_description
1 polymer ?
#
loop_
_entity_poly.entity_id
_entity_poly.type
_entity_poly.pdbx_seq_one_letter_code
_entity_poly.pdbx_strand_id
1 'polypeptide(L)'
;MEALVDKLIKNDVVPILVTKADNLEGDNSINAIIAQVAYEKKVPVLNYWRAAQQLPDQGLEPDKIHLTYAAPRFNDADAMKFGWPWRNLTALQALDAVWRGVGGDK
;
A
#
# COMPACT_ATOMS: atom_id res chain seq x y z
N MET A 1 -3.51 -16.18 -0.51
CA MET A 1 -3.64 -14.86 -1.16
C MET A 1 -4.24 -15.01 -2.56
N GLU A 2 -3.65 -15.82 -3.45
CA GLU A 2 -4.11 -16.02 -4.83
C GLU A 2 -5.60 -16.35 -4.96
N ALA A 3 -6.11 -17.33 -4.23
CA ALA A 3 -7.53 -17.72 -4.30
C ALA A 3 -8.50 -16.55 -4.00
N LEU A 4 -8.09 -15.60 -3.15
CA LEU A 4 -8.88 -14.40 -2.88
C LEU A 4 -8.81 -13.42 -4.06
N VAL A 5 -7.63 -13.19 -4.61
CA VAL A 5 -7.43 -12.34 -5.80
C VAL A 5 -8.23 -12.88 -6.98
N ASP A 6 -8.15 -14.18 -7.25
CA ASP A 6 -8.92 -14.84 -8.30
C ASP A 6 -10.44 -14.69 -8.10
N LYS A 7 -10.90 -14.83 -6.86
CA LYS A 7 -12.31 -14.62 -6.52
C LYS A 7 -12.74 -13.18 -6.80
N LEU A 8 -11.92 -12.18 -6.47
CA LEU A 8 -12.23 -10.77 -6.73
C LEU A 8 -12.31 -10.49 -8.24
N ILE A 9 -11.31 -10.95 -9.00
CA ILE A 9 -11.28 -10.80 -10.47
C ILE A 9 -12.51 -11.46 -11.11
N LYS A 10 -12.89 -12.67 -10.66
CA LYS A 10 -14.09 -13.37 -11.15
C LYS A 10 -15.40 -12.63 -10.87
N ASN A 11 -15.42 -11.71 -9.90
CA ASN A 11 -16.59 -10.90 -9.56
C ASN A 11 -16.44 -9.45 -10.08
N ASP A 12 -15.66 -9.24 -11.13
CA ASP A 12 -15.45 -7.93 -11.79
C ASP A 12 -14.91 -6.85 -10.83
N VAL A 13 -14.18 -7.27 -9.78
CA VAL A 13 -13.47 -6.36 -8.88
C VAL A 13 -12.02 -6.26 -9.32
N VAL A 14 -11.50 -5.02 -9.40
CA VAL A 14 -10.07 -4.76 -9.61
C VAL A 14 -9.37 -4.63 -8.24
N PRO A 15 -8.66 -5.66 -7.75
CA PRO A 15 -7.93 -5.55 -6.49
C PRO A 15 -6.66 -4.71 -6.67
N ILE A 16 -6.33 -3.88 -5.68
CA ILE A 16 -5.02 -3.24 -5.55
C ILE A 16 -4.33 -3.88 -4.36
N LEU A 17 -3.23 -4.59 -4.59
CA LEU A 17 -2.47 -5.19 -3.50
C LEU A 17 -1.56 -4.14 -2.85
N VAL A 18 -1.31 -4.26 -1.55
CA VAL A 18 -0.52 -3.28 -0.79
C VAL A 18 0.56 -4.01 -0.02
N THR A 19 1.82 -3.57 -0.13
CA THR A 19 2.93 -4.10 0.67
C THR A 19 2.87 -3.61 2.11
N LYS A 20 3.34 -4.43 3.06
CA LYS A 20 3.45 -4.06 4.48
C LYS A 20 4.55 -3.02 4.68
N ALA A 21 4.36 -2.12 5.65
CA ALA A 21 5.42 -1.19 6.07
C ALA A 21 6.55 -1.90 6.82
N ASP A 22 6.20 -2.90 7.64
CA ASP A 22 7.16 -3.68 8.43
C ASP A 22 7.84 -4.78 7.61
N ASN A 23 8.87 -5.36 8.22
CA ASN A 23 9.56 -6.56 7.77
C ASN A 23 9.79 -7.49 8.97
N LEU A 24 8.73 -7.86 9.70
CA LEU A 24 8.82 -8.76 10.85
C LEU A 24 9.39 -10.14 10.50
N GLU A 25 9.22 -10.58 9.25
CA GLU A 25 9.81 -11.81 8.73
C GLU A 25 11.34 -11.74 8.57
N GLY A 26 11.92 -10.53 8.54
CA GLY A 26 13.36 -10.29 8.44
C GLY A 26 13.92 -10.36 7.01
N ASP A 27 13.27 -11.05 6.08
CA ASP A 27 13.74 -11.29 4.72
C ASP A 27 12.88 -10.64 3.60
N ASN A 28 11.86 -9.86 3.98
CA ASN A 28 10.84 -9.26 3.10
C ASN A 28 10.04 -10.28 2.28
N SER A 29 10.02 -11.55 2.67
CA SER A 29 9.33 -12.61 1.92
C SER A 29 7.85 -12.34 1.74
N ILE A 30 7.16 -11.71 2.71
CA ILE A 30 5.73 -11.40 2.57
C ILE A 30 5.52 -10.34 1.50
N ASN A 31 6.32 -9.28 1.48
CA ASN A 31 6.25 -8.24 0.45
C ASN A 31 6.65 -8.78 -0.93
N ALA A 32 7.61 -9.70 -1.00
CA ALA A 32 7.98 -10.40 -2.23
C ALA A 32 6.82 -11.25 -2.77
N ILE A 33 6.13 -12.00 -1.90
CA ILE A 33 4.93 -12.79 -2.28
C ILE A 33 3.81 -11.87 -2.78
N ILE A 34 3.56 -10.74 -2.11
CA ILE A 34 2.56 -9.76 -2.55
C ILE A 34 2.87 -9.25 -3.97
N ALA A 35 4.13 -8.88 -4.22
CA ALA A 35 4.56 -8.40 -5.52
C ALA A 35 4.49 -9.49 -6.60
N GLN A 36 4.89 -10.72 -6.26
CA GLN A 36 4.79 -11.88 -7.14
C GLN A 36 3.34 -12.15 -7.55
N VAL A 37 2.42 -12.23 -6.59
CA VAL A 37 0.99 -12.45 -6.87
C VAL A 37 0.42 -11.32 -7.71
N ALA A 38 0.77 -10.05 -7.43
CA ALA A 38 0.35 -8.92 -8.25
C ALA A 38 0.80 -9.06 -9.70
N TYR A 39 2.07 -9.45 -9.90
CA TYR A 39 2.66 -9.67 -11.22
C TYR A 39 1.98 -10.82 -11.98
N GLU A 40 1.84 -11.99 -11.34
CA GLU A 40 1.24 -13.19 -11.95
C GLU A 40 -0.23 -12.99 -12.31
N LYS A 41 -0.99 -12.32 -11.44
CA LYS A 41 -2.42 -12.02 -11.66
C LYS A 41 -2.66 -10.76 -12.50
N LYS A 42 -1.60 -10.02 -12.85
CA LYS A 42 -1.64 -8.75 -13.60
C LYS A 42 -2.55 -7.72 -12.96
N VAL A 43 -2.46 -7.58 -11.63
CA VAL A 43 -3.23 -6.60 -10.86
C VAL A 43 -2.33 -5.49 -10.31
N PRO A 44 -2.86 -4.27 -10.08
CA PRO A 44 -2.08 -3.18 -9.53
C PRO A 44 -1.50 -3.48 -8.14
N VAL A 45 -0.35 -2.87 -7.85
CA VAL A 45 0.28 -2.91 -6.52
C VAL A 45 0.66 -1.51 -6.04
N LEU A 46 0.29 -1.18 -4.81
CA LEU A 46 0.82 -0.05 -4.06
C LEU A 46 2.02 -0.52 -3.24
N ASN A 47 3.21 -0.03 -3.58
CA ASN A 47 4.42 -0.28 -2.80
C ASN A 47 4.49 0.66 -1.59
N TYR A 48 3.62 0.43 -0.60
CA TYR A 48 3.56 1.22 0.61
C TYR A 48 4.82 1.08 1.48
N TRP A 49 5.45 -0.11 1.49
CA TRP A 49 6.76 -0.31 2.11
C TRP A 49 7.74 0.78 1.72
N ARG A 50 7.86 1.05 0.41
CA ARG A 50 8.77 2.07 -0.13
C ARG A 50 8.36 3.50 0.27
N ALA A 51 7.06 3.78 0.32
CA ALA A 51 6.55 5.08 0.74
C ALA A 51 6.84 5.38 2.22
N ALA A 52 6.84 4.36 3.08
CA ALA A 52 7.03 4.51 4.51
C ALA A 52 8.51 4.65 4.93
N GLN A 53 9.47 4.18 4.12
CA GLN A 53 10.89 4.10 4.52
C GLN A 53 11.54 5.43 4.93
N GLN A 54 11.03 6.57 4.46
CA GLN A 54 11.59 7.89 4.78
C GLN A 54 11.01 8.50 6.06
N LEU A 55 10.01 7.85 6.66
CA LEU A 55 9.37 8.33 7.88
C LEU A 55 10.21 7.99 9.11
N PRO A 56 10.13 8.78 10.18
CA PRO A 56 10.60 8.38 11.50
C PRO A 56 10.11 6.97 11.84
N ASP A 57 11.02 6.10 12.28
CA ASP A 57 10.75 4.70 12.58
C ASP A 57 10.01 3.94 11.46
N GLN A 58 10.21 4.34 10.20
CA GLN A 58 9.51 3.79 9.03
C GLN A 58 7.99 3.90 9.13
N GLY A 59 7.50 4.89 9.90
CA GLY A 59 6.08 5.12 10.13
C GLY A 59 5.44 4.09 11.06
N LEU A 60 6.24 3.35 11.84
CA LEU A 60 5.79 2.29 12.75
C LEU A 60 5.90 2.71 14.22
N GLU A 61 4.95 2.25 15.02
CA GLU A 61 4.96 2.31 16.47
C GLU A 61 6.14 1.48 17.05
N PRO A 62 6.49 1.62 18.34
CA PRO A 62 7.57 0.86 18.96
C PRO A 62 7.44 -0.67 18.84
N ASP A 63 6.23 -1.19 18.66
CA ASP A 63 5.96 -2.61 18.43
C ASP A 63 6.33 -3.11 17.01
N LYS A 64 6.73 -2.20 16.13
CA LYS A 64 7.19 -2.47 14.76
C LYS A 64 6.16 -3.15 13.85
N ILE A 65 4.87 -3.10 14.19
CA ILE A 65 3.79 -3.63 13.36
C ILE A 65 2.67 -2.62 13.11
N HIS A 66 2.33 -1.78 14.10
CA HIS A 66 1.29 -0.77 13.93
C HIS A 66 1.86 0.50 13.31
N LEU A 67 1.08 1.16 12.46
CA LEU A 67 1.45 2.45 11.90
C LEU A 67 1.25 3.56 12.93
N THR A 68 2.19 4.51 12.98
CA THR A 68 2.04 5.69 13.83
C THR A 68 0.85 6.53 13.39
N TYR A 69 0.06 6.96 14.38
CA TYR A 69 -1.19 7.66 14.14
C TYR A 69 -1.02 9.18 14.05
N ALA A 70 -1.59 9.75 12.98
CA ALA A 70 -2.02 11.15 12.95
C ALA A 70 -3.25 11.25 12.06
N ALA A 71 -4.04 12.32 12.25
CA ALA A 71 -5.13 12.64 11.33
C ALA A 71 -4.55 12.87 9.91
N PRO A 72 -5.23 12.41 8.84
CA PRO A 72 -4.75 12.53 7.46
C PRO A 72 -4.90 13.96 6.90
N ARG A 73 -4.25 14.93 7.57
CA ARG A 73 -4.18 16.33 7.14
C ARG A 73 -2.97 16.51 6.23
N PHE A 74 -3.19 16.37 4.92
CA PHE A 74 -2.09 16.37 3.94
C PHE A 74 -1.40 17.72 3.76
N ASN A 75 -1.98 18.80 4.27
CA ASN A 75 -1.40 20.15 4.30
C ASN A 75 -0.65 20.47 5.61
N ASP A 76 -0.55 19.51 6.53
CA ASP A 76 0.11 19.64 7.82
C ASP A 76 1.43 18.84 7.80
N ALA A 77 2.56 19.56 7.80
CA ALA A 77 3.88 18.95 7.70
C ALA A 77 4.23 18.07 8.92
N ASP A 78 3.66 18.35 10.10
CA ASP A 78 3.88 17.53 11.28
C ASP A 78 3.06 16.25 11.22
N ALA A 79 1.82 16.31 10.76
CA ALA A 79 1.02 15.11 10.49
C ALA A 79 1.71 14.19 9.45
N MET A 80 2.33 14.78 8.42
CA MET A 80 3.04 14.03 7.39
C MET A 80 4.34 13.35 7.85
N LYS A 81 4.69 13.40 9.15
CA LYS A 81 5.74 12.57 9.77
C LYS A 81 5.23 11.20 10.23
N PHE A 82 3.93 10.93 10.15
CA PHE A 82 3.31 9.71 10.68
C PHE A 82 2.89 8.73 9.58
N GLY A 83 2.76 7.44 9.92
CA GLY A 83 2.45 6.38 8.96
C GLY A 83 1.04 6.48 8.36
N TRP A 84 0.04 6.80 9.17
CA TRP A 84 -1.37 6.88 8.73
C TRP A 84 -1.63 7.88 7.59
N PRO A 85 -1.15 9.14 7.67
CA PRO A 85 -1.31 10.08 6.57
C PRO A 85 -0.70 9.60 5.26
N TRP A 86 0.50 9.01 5.30
CA TRP A 86 1.13 8.45 4.10
C TRP A 86 0.36 7.27 3.53
N ARG A 87 -0.11 6.32 4.37
CA ARG A 87 -0.96 5.21 3.91
C ARG A 87 -2.15 5.72 3.12
N ASN A 88 -2.84 6.72 3.67
CA ASN A 88 -4.04 7.28 3.06
C ASN A 88 -3.73 8.06 1.78
N LEU A 89 -2.70 8.91 1.79
CA LEU A 89 -2.29 9.68 0.62
C LEU A 89 -1.88 8.76 -0.54
N THR A 90 -1.04 7.76 -0.28
CA THR A 90 -0.57 6.84 -1.32
C THR A 90 -1.67 5.89 -1.79
N ALA A 91 -2.64 5.55 -0.94
CA ALA A 91 -3.82 4.80 -1.36
C ALA A 91 -4.68 5.62 -2.34
N LEU A 92 -4.90 6.91 -2.06
CA LEU A 92 -5.62 7.81 -2.98
C LEU A 92 -4.87 7.96 -4.31
N GLN A 93 -3.54 8.08 -4.28
CA GLN A 93 -2.71 8.12 -5.49
C GLN A 93 -2.78 6.81 -6.30
N ALA A 94 -2.79 5.65 -5.62
CA ALA A 94 -2.95 4.36 -6.28
C ALA A 94 -4.34 4.23 -6.93
N LEU A 95 -5.39 4.68 -6.25
CA LEU A 95 -6.75 4.72 -6.81
C LEU A 95 -6.84 5.63 -8.04
N ASP A 96 -6.25 6.82 -7.99
CA ASP A 96 -6.19 7.74 -9.14
C ASP A 96 -5.41 7.12 -10.32
N ALA A 97 -4.25 6.50 -10.07
CA ALA A 97 -3.46 5.84 -11.10
C ALA A 97 -4.23 4.69 -11.78
N VAL A 98 -4.92 3.86 -11.00
CA VAL A 98 -5.77 2.80 -11.55
C VAL A 98 -6.94 3.38 -12.31
N TRP A 99 -7.62 4.38 -11.76
CA TRP A 99 -8.76 5.04 -12.42
C TRP A 99 -8.39 5.64 -13.78
N ARG A 100 -7.27 6.34 -13.88
CA ARG A 100 -6.75 6.86 -15.17
C ARG A 100 -6.34 5.73 -16.12
N GLY A 101 -5.70 4.69 -15.60
CA GLY A 101 -5.28 3.54 -16.38
C GLY A 101 -6.43 2.75 -17.01
N VAL A 102 -7.62 2.73 -16.38
CA VAL A 102 -8.82 2.04 -16.90
C VAL A 102 -9.81 2.98 -17.59
N GLY A 103 -9.85 4.25 -17.20
CA GLY A 103 -10.82 5.24 -17.67
C GLY A 103 -10.53 5.80 -19.06
N GLY A 104 -9.27 5.70 -19.51
CA GLY A 104 -8.76 6.44 -20.67
C GLY A 104 -8.77 7.94 -20.40
N ASP A 105 -7.76 8.67 -20.88
CA ASP A 105 -7.85 10.14 -20.91
C ASP A 105 -9.09 10.53 -21.74
N LYS A 106 -10.11 11.05 -21.07
CA LYS A 106 -11.17 11.83 -21.72
C LYS A 106 -10.77 13.29 -21.78
#